data_AF-A0A3E2VAB9-F1
#
_entry.id   AF-A0A3E2VAB9-F1
#
_cell.length_a   1.000
_cell.length_b   1.000
_cell.length_c   1.000
_cell.angle_alpha   90.00
_cell.angle_beta   90.00
_cell.angle_gamma   90.00
#
_symmetry.space_group_name_H-M   'P 1'
#
loop_
_entity.id
_entity.type
_entity.pdbx_description
1 polymer ?
#
loop_
_entity_poly.entity_id
_entity_poly.type
_entity_poly.pdbx_seq_one_letter_code
_entity_poly.pdbx_strand_id
1 'polypeptide(L)'
;MTEQEIVMMAAEVAAKAAVAAVRAILGKEIQESVEAAVTDAARLGAEASIKAVEQERKKFRDGRSDRRFRNTKLLLRNYTVLNANCSHAVYDAASAATGEESVEEIVEALDELLEENLKVESIMKSAARTQLIMRHVNRMLGIYKVVCENSVDEGEQRHYRVIEALYLRDRPLSPTAVAEREKIDKRTVYKDVDAACATLSALIFGIDGIKKA
;
A
#
# COMPACT_ATOMS: atom_id res chain seq x y z
N MET A 1 51.41 -23.71 -24.08
CA MET A 1 50.30 -23.02 -24.74
C MET A 1 49.81 -23.90 -25.86
N THR A 2 48.50 -24.11 -25.96
CA THR A 2 47.89 -24.87 -27.05
C THR A 2 47.82 -24.01 -28.32
N GLU A 3 47.73 -24.65 -29.48
CA GLU A 3 47.62 -23.97 -30.78
C GLU A 3 46.39 -23.03 -30.83
N GLN A 4 45.31 -23.39 -30.12
CA GLN A 4 44.13 -22.54 -29.92
C GLN A 4 44.41 -21.27 -29.10
N GLU A 5 45.25 -21.34 -28.07
CA GLU A 5 45.64 -20.17 -27.28
C GLU A 5 46.45 -19.17 -28.11
N ILE A 6 47.30 -19.66 -29.02
CA ILE A 6 48.11 -18.82 -29.92
C ILE A 6 47.22 -18.08 -30.93
N VAL A 7 46.24 -18.77 -31.53
CA VAL A 7 45.28 -18.16 -32.47
C VAL A 7 44.41 -17.11 -31.78
N MET A 8 43.97 -17.38 -30.56
CA MET A 8 43.18 -16.43 -29.77
C MET A 8 43.99 -15.17 -29.43
N MET A 9 45.26 -15.35 -29.03
CA MET A 9 46.16 -14.24 -28.74
C MET A 9 46.43 -13.39 -30.00
N ALA A 10 46.64 -14.03 -31.15
CA ALA A 10 46.84 -13.34 -32.42
C ALA A 10 45.59 -12.55 -32.87
N ALA A 11 44.40 -13.12 -32.70
CA ALA A 11 43.14 -12.43 -32.98
C ALA A 11 42.92 -11.22 -32.07
N GLU A 12 43.27 -11.33 -30.78
CA GLU A 12 43.17 -10.25 -29.82
C GLU A 12 44.15 -9.10 -30.12
N VAL A 13 45.39 -9.43 -30.53
CA VAL A 13 46.39 -8.46 -30.96
C VAL A 13 45.95 -7.74 -32.24
N ALA A 14 45.41 -8.47 -33.23
CA ALA A 14 44.90 -7.88 -34.46
C ALA A 14 43.70 -6.96 -34.21
N ALA A 15 42.77 -7.35 -33.32
CA ALA A 15 41.64 -6.52 -32.92
C ALA A 15 42.11 -5.24 -32.20
N LYS A 16 43.07 -5.34 -31.27
CA LYS A 16 43.66 -4.16 -30.60
C LYS A 16 44.37 -3.23 -31.58
N ALA A 17 45.09 -3.78 -32.56
CA ALA A 17 45.75 -2.99 -33.60
C ALA A 17 44.75 -2.27 -34.52
N ALA A 18 43.67 -2.95 -34.92
CA ALA A 18 42.60 -2.33 -35.71
C ALA A 18 41.91 -1.18 -34.95
N VAL A 19 41.61 -1.37 -33.66
CA VAL A 19 41.07 -0.32 -32.79
C VAL A 19 42.04 0.85 -32.65
N ALA A 20 43.34 0.59 -32.51
CA ALA A 20 44.37 1.62 -32.44
C ALA A 20 44.50 2.41 -33.75
N ALA A 21 44.40 1.74 -34.90
CA ALA A 21 44.41 2.38 -36.22
C ALA A 21 43.17 3.28 -36.43
N VAL A 22 41.99 2.80 -36.04
CA VAL A 22 40.75 3.61 -36.08
C VAL A 22 40.88 4.85 -35.17
N ARG A 23 41.48 4.71 -33.98
CA ARG A 23 41.80 5.84 -33.09
C ARG A 23 42.80 6.82 -33.68
N ALA A 24 43.78 6.35 -34.47
CA ALA A 24 44.78 7.21 -35.10
C ALA A 24 44.22 8.01 -36.29
N ILE A 25 43.16 7.52 -36.95
CA ILE A 25 42.50 8.17 -38.09
C ILE A 25 41.53 9.27 -37.64
N LEU A 26 40.89 9.09 -36.48
CA LEU A 26 40.00 10.09 -35.90
C LEU A 26 40.85 11.15 -35.19
N GLY A 27 40.71 12.42 -35.59
CA GLY A 27 41.39 13.52 -34.90
C GLY A 27 41.03 13.54 -33.41
N LYS A 28 41.96 14.03 -32.56
CA LYS A 28 41.80 14.08 -31.09
C LYS A 28 40.44 14.68 -30.67
N GLU A 29 39.97 15.70 -31.40
CA GLU A 29 38.66 16.33 -31.20
C GLU A 29 37.46 15.38 -31.44
N ILE A 30 37.53 14.51 -32.45
CA ILE A 30 36.48 13.53 -32.76
C ILE A 30 36.49 12.39 -31.73
N GLN A 31 37.67 12.01 -31.24
CA GLN A 31 37.78 10.98 -30.20
C GLN A 31 37.20 11.48 -28.87
N GLU A 32 37.54 12.70 -28.45
CA GLU A 32 36.98 13.33 -27.24
C GLU A 32 35.48 13.56 -27.38
N SER A 33 34.98 13.94 -28.57
CA SER A 33 33.53 14.11 -28.79
C SER A 33 32.75 12.79 -28.74
N VAL A 34 33.32 11.69 -29.25
CA VAL A 34 32.68 10.36 -29.22
C VAL A 34 32.68 9.80 -27.80
N GLU A 35 33.78 9.91 -27.05
CA GLU A 35 33.83 9.48 -25.65
C GLU A 35 32.87 10.30 -24.77
N ALA A 36 32.79 11.62 -24.98
CA ALA A 36 31.78 12.48 -24.33
C ALA A 36 30.35 12.06 -24.70
N ALA A 37 30.07 11.77 -25.98
CA ALA A 37 28.74 11.33 -26.41
C ALA A 37 28.35 9.96 -25.83
N VAL A 38 29.28 9.02 -25.73
CA VAL A 38 29.03 7.69 -25.14
C VAL A 38 28.79 7.79 -23.62
N THR A 39 29.56 8.62 -22.93
CA THR A 39 29.38 8.84 -21.48
C THR A 39 28.08 9.59 -21.17
N ASP A 40 27.72 10.59 -21.95
CA ASP A 40 26.42 11.26 -21.82
C ASP A 40 25.25 10.33 -22.15
N ALA A 41 25.36 9.49 -23.19
CA ALA A 41 24.34 8.50 -23.51
C ALA A 41 24.16 7.46 -22.39
N ALA A 42 25.26 6.98 -21.80
CA ALA A 42 25.22 6.04 -20.67
C ALA A 42 24.59 6.68 -19.42
N ARG A 43 24.94 7.94 -19.12
CA ARG A 43 24.36 8.71 -18.02
C ARG A 43 22.87 8.95 -18.22
N LEU A 44 22.45 9.42 -19.39
CA LEU A 44 21.04 9.63 -19.74
C LEU A 44 20.24 8.33 -19.68
N GLY A 45 20.81 7.21 -20.14
CA GLY A 45 20.20 5.90 -20.02
C GLY A 45 20.02 5.44 -18.57
N ALA A 46 21.02 5.67 -17.71
CA ALA A 46 20.95 5.34 -16.28
C ALA A 46 19.93 6.23 -15.54
N GLU A 47 19.95 7.55 -15.79
CA GLU A 47 19.00 8.52 -15.22
C GLU A 47 17.55 8.20 -15.63
N ALA A 48 17.31 7.90 -16.92
CA ALA A 48 16.01 7.49 -17.42
C ALA A 48 15.52 6.18 -16.78
N SER A 49 16.43 5.20 -16.60
CA SER A 49 16.10 3.92 -15.97
C SER A 49 15.73 4.09 -14.49
N ILE A 50 16.52 4.86 -13.74
CA ILE A 50 16.23 5.15 -12.32
C ILE A 50 14.88 5.87 -12.21
N LYS A 51 14.64 6.88 -13.05
CA LYS A 51 13.38 7.63 -13.05
C LYS A 51 12.18 6.74 -13.40
N ALA A 52 12.32 5.83 -14.36
CA ALA A 52 11.27 4.87 -14.69
C ALA A 52 10.93 3.95 -13.51
N VAL A 53 11.95 3.39 -12.84
CA VAL A 53 11.78 2.55 -11.63
C VAL A 53 11.13 3.33 -10.49
N GLU A 54 11.54 4.58 -10.25
CA GLU A 54 10.94 5.43 -9.23
C GLU A 54 9.47 5.76 -9.54
N GLN A 55 9.15 6.04 -10.81
CA GLN A 55 7.78 6.27 -11.26
C GLN A 55 6.90 5.03 -11.09
N GLU A 56 7.40 3.85 -11.44
CA GLU A 56 6.68 2.59 -11.22
C GLU A 56 6.48 2.31 -9.73
N ARG A 57 7.53 2.48 -8.91
CA ARG A 57 7.43 2.36 -7.45
C ARG A 57 6.41 3.34 -6.87
N LYS A 58 6.39 4.59 -7.35
CA LYS A 58 5.41 5.58 -6.93
C LYS A 58 3.98 5.16 -7.32
N LYS A 59 3.75 4.78 -8.58
CA LYS A 59 2.45 4.29 -9.05
C LYS A 59 1.96 3.09 -8.25
N PHE A 60 2.86 2.15 -7.95
CA PHE A 60 2.55 0.97 -7.16
C PHE A 60 2.16 1.33 -5.72
N ARG A 61 2.88 2.26 -5.08
CA ARG A 61 2.52 2.79 -3.76
C ARG A 61 1.20 3.54 -3.77
N ASP A 62 0.98 4.42 -4.74
CA ASP A 62 -0.25 5.19 -4.88
C ASP A 62 -1.45 4.27 -5.09
N GLY A 63 -1.32 3.26 -5.97
CA GLY A 63 -2.35 2.24 -6.20
C GLY A 63 -2.65 1.42 -4.93
N ARG A 64 -1.62 1.03 -4.18
CA ARG A 64 -1.78 0.33 -2.90
C ARG A 64 -2.49 1.20 -1.86
N SER A 65 -2.13 2.48 -1.76
CA SER A 65 -2.77 3.46 -0.87
C SER A 65 -4.26 3.61 -1.21
N ASP A 66 -4.58 3.81 -2.49
CA ASP A 66 -5.97 4.00 -2.94
C ASP A 66 -6.82 2.74 -2.70
N ARG A 67 -6.23 1.55 -2.88
CA ARG A 67 -6.84 0.25 -2.59
C ARG A 67 -7.18 0.08 -1.12
N ARG A 68 -6.23 0.35 -0.22
CA ARG A 68 -6.42 0.30 1.24
C ARG A 68 -7.52 1.25 1.70
N PHE A 69 -7.52 2.48 1.17
CA PHE A 69 -8.54 3.47 1.46
C PHE A 69 -9.95 3.00 1.08
N ARG A 70 -10.09 2.49 -0.15
CA ARG A 70 -11.36 1.96 -0.65
C ARG A 70 -11.82 0.75 0.16
N ASN A 71 -10.91 -0.16 0.49
CA ASN A 71 -11.24 -1.38 1.22
C ASN A 71 -11.60 -1.07 2.69
N THR A 72 -10.98 -0.06 3.31
CA THR A 72 -11.42 0.47 4.61
C THR A 72 -12.85 1.00 4.57
N LYS A 73 -13.23 1.76 3.54
CA LYS A 73 -14.64 2.17 3.35
C LYS A 73 -15.58 1.00 3.19
N LEU A 74 -15.16 -0.06 2.50
CA LEU A 74 -15.95 -1.29 2.33
C LEU A 74 -16.20 -1.97 3.68
N LEU A 75 -15.16 -2.10 4.50
CA LEU A 75 -15.25 -2.66 5.86
C LEU A 75 -16.22 -1.88 6.73
N LEU A 76 -16.09 -0.55 6.79
CA LEU A 76 -16.95 0.31 7.60
C LEU A 76 -18.42 0.23 7.16
N ARG A 77 -18.70 0.29 5.85
CA ARG A 77 -20.07 0.22 5.33
C ARG A 77 -20.78 -1.09 5.63
N ASN A 78 -20.02 -2.18 5.77
CA ASN A 78 -20.55 -3.52 6.04
C ASN A 78 -20.29 -3.97 7.48
N TYR A 79 -19.85 -3.06 8.35
CA TYR A 79 -19.39 -3.39 9.69
C TYR A 79 -20.41 -4.20 10.48
N THR A 80 -21.66 -3.74 10.55
CA THR A 80 -22.71 -4.41 11.33
C THR A 80 -23.02 -5.82 10.82
N VAL A 81 -23.03 -6.00 9.49
CA VAL A 81 -23.24 -7.31 8.84
C VAL A 81 -22.08 -8.25 9.14
N LEU A 82 -20.84 -7.77 8.97
CA LEU A 82 -19.64 -8.55 9.24
C LEU A 82 -19.52 -8.93 10.73
N ASN A 83 -19.85 -8.00 11.63
CA ASN A 83 -19.81 -8.21 13.07
C ASN A 83 -20.89 -9.20 13.53
N ALA A 84 -22.10 -9.11 12.96
CA ALA A 84 -23.17 -10.08 13.20
C ALA A 84 -22.80 -11.49 12.69
N ASN A 85 -22.16 -11.59 11.52
CA ASN A 85 -21.67 -12.87 10.98
C ASN A 85 -20.70 -13.56 11.94
N CYS A 86 -19.85 -12.79 12.65
CA CYS A 86 -18.95 -13.31 13.66
C CYS A 86 -19.68 -13.83 14.91
N SER A 87 -20.87 -13.28 15.22
CA SER A 87 -21.65 -13.65 16.41
C SER A 87 -22.41 -14.98 16.25
N HIS A 88 -22.64 -15.41 15.00
CA HIS A 88 -23.31 -16.67 14.65
C HIS A 88 -22.35 -17.79 14.22
N ALA A 89 -21.08 -17.45 14.01
CA ALA A 89 -20.01 -18.39 13.79
C ALA A 89 -19.80 -19.20 15.09
N VAL A 90 -20.47 -20.35 15.17
CA VAL A 90 -20.33 -21.26 16.32
C VAL A 90 -18.85 -21.52 16.56
N TYR A 91 -18.47 -21.27 17.81
CA TYR A 91 -17.19 -21.50 18.44
C TYR A 91 -16.70 -22.92 18.14
N ASP A 92 -15.93 -23.12 17.06
CA ASP A 92 -15.20 -24.36 16.88
C ASP A 92 -14.04 -24.31 17.89
N ALA A 93 -14.24 -25.05 18.98
CA ALA A 93 -13.62 -24.86 20.29
C ALA A 93 -12.13 -25.26 20.37
N ALA A 94 -11.37 -25.10 19.29
CA ALA A 94 -9.93 -25.35 19.26
C ALA A 94 -9.10 -24.04 19.32
N SER A 95 -9.54 -22.96 18.66
CA SER A 95 -8.79 -21.68 18.60
C SER A 95 -9.01 -20.77 19.81
N ALA A 96 -9.98 -21.11 20.66
CA ALA A 96 -10.31 -20.36 21.87
C ALA A 96 -9.36 -20.61 23.05
N ALA A 97 -8.59 -21.69 23.01
CA ALA A 97 -7.81 -22.15 24.16
C ALA A 97 -6.45 -21.44 24.32
N THR A 98 -5.96 -20.71 23.31
CA THR A 98 -4.63 -20.09 23.36
C THR A 98 -4.63 -18.56 23.28
N GLY A 99 -5.72 -17.92 22.82
CA GLY A 99 -5.86 -16.46 22.84
C GLY A 99 -4.90 -15.67 21.93
N GLU A 100 -3.98 -16.33 21.25
CA GLU A 100 -3.03 -15.74 20.31
C GLU A 100 -3.32 -16.30 18.90
N GLU A 101 -3.90 -15.45 18.05
CA GLU A 101 -3.83 -15.66 16.60
C GLU A 101 -2.38 -15.47 16.20
N SER A 102 -1.87 -16.38 15.36
CA SER A 102 -0.51 -16.22 14.85
C SER A 102 -0.42 -14.95 13.99
N VAL A 103 0.75 -14.31 14.00
CA VAL A 103 0.98 -13.12 13.15
C VAL A 103 0.80 -13.49 11.69
N GLU A 104 1.16 -14.72 11.33
CA GLU A 104 1.00 -15.32 10.02
C GLU A 104 -0.47 -15.37 9.59
N GLU A 105 -1.37 -15.89 10.43
CA GLU A 105 -2.82 -15.94 10.14
C GLU A 105 -3.40 -14.54 9.91
N ILE A 106 -3.00 -13.56 10.75
CA ILE A 106 -3.45 -12.17 10.59
C ILE A 106 -2.95 -11.60 9.26
N VAL A 107 -1.68 -11.83 8.91
CA VAL A 107 -1.09 -11.34 7.66
C VAL A 107 -1.79 -11.96 6.45
N GLU A 108 -2.05 -13.26 6.45
CA GLU A 108 -2.77 -13.95 5.37
C GLU A 108 -4.19 -13.39 5.19
N ALA A 109 -4.91 -13.19 6.30
CA ALA A 109 -6.24 -12.60 6.27
C ALA A 109 -6.24 -11.15 5.75
N LEU A 110 -5.19 -10.38 6.09
CA LEU A 110 -4.98 -9.01 5.61
C LEU A 110 -4.60 -8.96 4.13
N ASP A 111 -3.80 -9.90 3.63
CA ASP A 111 -3.38 -9.94 2.23
C ASP A 111 -4.57 -10.08 1.29
N GLU A 112 -5.55 -10.90 1.67
CA GLU A 112 -6.80 -10.99 0.91
C GLU A 112 -7.63 -9.70 0.99
N LEU A 113 -7.63 -8.99 2.12
CA LEU A 113 -8.25 -7.65 2.21
C LEU A 113 -7.53 -6.63 1.34
N LEU A 114 -6.32 -6.93 0.89
CA LEU A 114 -5.66 -6.12 -0.10
C LEU A 114 -6.13 -6.48 -1.52
N GLU A 115 -6.89 -7.52 -1.84
CA GLU A 115 -7.27 -7.80 -3.25
C GLU A 115 -7.87 -6.60 -4.04
N GLU A 116 -7.53 -6.50 -5.35
CA GLU A 116 -7.99 -5.40 -6.21
C GLU A 116 -9.51 -5.34 -6.39
N ASN A 117 -10.20 -6.47 -6.28
CA ASN A 117 -11.64 -6.57 -6.43
C ASN A 117 -12.27 -7.20 -5.18
N LEU A 118 -11.78 -6.82 -4.00
CA LEU A 118 -12.33 -7.26 -2.73
C LEU A 118 -13.84 -6.99 -2.69
N LYS A 119 -14.61 -8.05 -2.39
CA LYS A 119 -16.06 -7.99 -2.16
C LYS A 119 -16.38 -8.45 -0.74
N VAL A 120 -17.55 -8.06 -0.24
CA VAL A 120 -18.00 -8.41 1.11
C VAL A 120 -18.16 -9.93 1.24
N GLU A 121 -18.68 -10.57 0.19
CA GLU A 121 -18.81 -12.03 0.10
C GLU A 121 -17.45 -12.72 0.20
N SER A 122 -16.39 -12.11 -0.34
CA SER A 122 -15.03 -12.64 -0.19
C SER A 122 -14.58 -12.65 1.26
N ILE A 123 -14.94 -11.65 2.06
CA ILE A 123 -14.65 -11.58 3.51
C ILE A 123 -15.45 -12.64 4.28
N MET A 124 -16.69 -12.89 3.84
CA MET A 124 -17.65 -13.81 4.47
C MET A 124 -17.49 -15.28 4.03
N LYS A 125 -16.47 -15.62 3.23
CA LYS A 125 -16.23 -17.00 2.75
C LYS A 125 -16.17 -18.06 3.85
N SER A 126 -15.64 -17.70 5.03
CA SER A 126 -15.55 -18.57 6.20
C SER A 126 -15.75 -17.75 7.46
N ALA A 127 -16.53 -18.31 8.40
CA ALA A 127 -16.89 -17.66 9.65
C ALA A 127 -15.66 -17.38 10.53
N ALA A 128 -14.74 -18.36 10.64
CA ALA A 128 -13.47 -18.21 11.35
C ALA A 128 -12.61 -17.07 10.75
N ARG A 129 -12.59 -16.98 9.41
CA ARG A 129 -11.83 -15.93 8.71
C ARG A 129 -12.44 -14.54 8.90
N THR A 130 -13.77 -14.42 8.80
CA THR A 130 -14.46 -13.16 9.09
C THR A 130 -14.17 -12.73 10.53
N GLN A 131 -14.14 -13.67 11.48
CA GLN A 131 -13.83 -13.39 12.89
C GLN A 131 -12.42 -12.86 13.10
N LEU A 132 -11.41 -13.48 12.47
CA LEU A 132 -10.02 -13.02 12.49
C LEU A 132 -9.89 -11.58 11.95
N ILE A 133 -10.48 -11.33 10.77
CA ILE A 133 -10.51 -9.98 10.16
C ILE A 133 -11.19 -8.96 11.08
N MET A 134 -12.38 -9.28 11.58
CA MET A 134 -13.15 -8.35 12.41
C MET A 134 -12.50 -8.12 13.78
N ARG A 135 -11.81 -9.10 14.35
CA ARG A 135 -11.04 -8.92 15.59
C ARG A 135 -9.92 -7.89 15.40
N HIS A 136 -9.16 -8.00 14.30
CA HIS A 136 -8.14 -7.02 13.94
C HIS A 136 -8.75 -5.63 13.70
N VAL A 137 -9.81 -5.54 12.89
CA VAL A 137 -10.50 -4.27 12.61
C VAL A 137 -11.04 -3.62 13.89
N ASN A 138 -11.65 -4.39 14.79
CA ASN A 138 -12.17 -3.90 16.07
C ASN A 138 -11.04 -3.39 16.97
N ARG A 139 -9.89 -4.08 17.01
CA ARG A 139 -8.70 -3.60 17.73
C ARG A 139 -8.20 -2.27 17.16
N MET A 140 -8.14 -2.13 15.84
CA MET A 140 -7.71 -0.89 15.18
C MET A 140 -8.70 0.25 15.38
N LEU A 141 -10.01 -0.02 15.38
CA LEU A 141 -11.04 0.95 15.74
C LEU A 141 -10.91 1.42 17.20
N GLY A 142 -10.57 0.50 18.12
CA GLY A 142 -10.29 0.83 19.52
C GLY A 142 -9.07 1.73 19.67
N ILE A 143 -7.98 1.45 18.95
CA ILE A 143 -6.79 2.33 18.92
C ILE A 143 -7.16 3.70 18.33
N TYR A 144 -7.88 3.71 17.21
CA TYR A 144 -8.29 4.94 16.54
C TYR A 144 -9.17 5.82 17.46
N LYS A 145 -10.07 5.21 18.23
CA LYS A 145 -10.86 5.90 19.26
C LYS A 145 -9.96 6.64 20.25
N VAL A 146 -9.00 5.92 20.84
CA VAL A 146 -8.06 6.48 21.83
C VAL A 146 -7.23 7.61 21.22
N VAL A 147 -6.78 7.47 19.96
CA VAL A 147 -6.03 8.52 19.26
C VAL A 147 -6.89 9.78 19.09
N CYS A 148 -8.13 9.62 18.60
CA CYS A 148 -9.06 10.75 18.44
C CYS A 148 -9.41 11.41 19.76
N GLU A 149 -9.72 10.64 20.80
CA GLU A 149 -10.11 11.17 22.12
C GLU A 149 -8.99 11.94 22.81
N ASN A 150 -7.73 11.56 22.56
CA ASN A 150 -6.56 12.26 23.10
C ASN A 150 -6.03 13.38 22.19
N SER A 151 -6.64 13.61 21.03
CA SER A 151 -6.21 14.68 20.13
C SER A 151 -6.55 16.05 20.72
N VAL A 152 -5.68 17.03 20.46
CA VAL A 152 -5.94 18.44 20.77
C VAL A 152 -6.77 19.14 19.68
N ASP A 153 -6.94 18.50 18.52
CA ASP A 153 -7.78 19.00 17.44
C ASP A 153 -9.23 18.50 17.59
N GLU A 154 -10.18 19.44 17.70
CA GLU A 154 -11.61 19.13 17.77
C GLU A 154 -12.12 18.40 16.51
N GLY A 155 -11.49 18.63 15.34
CA GLY A 155 -11.77 17.90 14.11
C GLY A 155 -11.45 16.42 14.25
N GLU A 156 -10.23 16.11 14.70
CA GLU A 156 -9.80 14.74 14.97
C GLU A 156 -10.64 14.03 16.04
N GLN A 157 -10.99 14.72 17.12
CA GLN A 157 -11.91 14.19 18.13
C GLN A 157 -13.28 13.84 17.52
N ARG A 158 -13.77 14.66 16.59
CA ARG A 158 -15.06 14.45 15.90
C ARG A 158 -15.03 13.27 14.95
N HIS A 159 -13.91 12.99 14.30
CA HIS A 159 -13.82 11.92 13.30
C HIS A 159 -14.29 10.57 13.83
N TYR A 160 -13.88 10.16 15.05
CA TYR A 160 -14.35 8.90 15.64
C TYR A 160 -15.86 8.93 15.90
N ARG A 161 -16.40 10.02 16.45
CA ARG A 161 -17.85 10.16 16.71
C ARG A 161 -18.70 10.06 15.43
N VAL A 162 -18.17 10.56 14.31
CA VAL A 162 -18.80 10.43 12.99
C VAL A 162 -18.78 8.98 12.51
N ILE A 163 -17.63 8.31 12.58
CA ILE A 163 -17.50 6.89 12.21
C ILE A 163 -18.41 6.01 13.06
N GLU A 164 -18.38 6.18 14.38
CA GLU A 164 -19.20 5.41 15.32
C GLU A 164 -20.68 5.56 14.97
N ALA A 165 -21.13 6.79 14.76
CA ALA A 165 -22.53 7.07 14.47
C ALA A 165 -23.01 6.54 13.13
N LEU A 166 -22.17 6.58 12.10
CA LEU A 166 -22.53 6.15 10.75
C LEU A 166 -22.43 4.64 10.54
N TYR A 167 -21.58 3.94 11.30
CA TYR A 167 -21.20 2.56 10.96
C TYR A 167 -21.19 1.58 12.12
N LEU A 168 -20.84 2.01 13.34
CA LEU A 168 -20.51 1.08 14.42
C LEU A 168 -21.67 0.82 15.38
N ARG A 169 -22.65 1.72 15.46
CA ARG A 169 -23.83 1.57 16.30
C ARG A 169 -24.76 0.47 15.78
N ASP A 170 -25.47 -0.20 16.69
CA ASP A 170 -26.54 -1.16 16.35
C ASP A 170 -27.60 -0.55 15.42
N ARG A 171 -27.87 0.74 15.60
CA ARG A 171 -28.73 1.55 14.75
C ARG A 171 -27.94 2.74 14.23
N PRO A 172 -27.25 2.61 13.08
CA PRO A 172 -26.50 3.70 12.50
C PRO A 172 -27.40 4.87 12.12
N LEU A 173 -26.86 6.08 12.26
CA LEU A 173 -27.53 7.32 11.90
C LEU A 173 -27.36 7.64 10.42
N SER A 174 -28.31 8.38 9.84
CA SER A 174 -28.14 8.94 8.51
C SER A 174 -27.08 10.07 8.52
N PRO A 175 -26.39 10.35 7.40
CA PRO A 175 -25.45 11.47 7.33
C PRO A 175 -26.07 12.81 7.71
N THR A 176 -27.36 13.02 7.43
CA THR A 176 -28.09 14.23 7.83
C THR A 176 -28.23 14.33 9.35
N ALA A 177 -28.61 13.23 10.02
CA ALA A 177 -28.74 13.20 11.48
C ALA A 177 -27.38 13.38 12.18
N VAL A 178 -26.29 12.85 11.60
CA VAL A 178 -24.94 13.08 12.10
C VAL A 178 -24.53 14.54 11.95
N ALA A 179 -24.82 15.15 10.79
CA ALA A 179 -24.55 16.57 10.54
C ALA A 179 -25.25 17.47 11.56
N GLU A 180 -26.53 17.23 11.83
CA GLU A 180 -27.32 17.94 12.85
C GLU A 180 -26.72 17.76 14.26
N ARG A 181 -26.37 16.52 14.63
CA ARG A 181 -25.83 16.21 15.95
C ARG A 181 -24.48 16.87 16.22
N GLU A 182 -23.58 16.84 15.23
CA GLU A 182 -22.24 17.47 15.36
C GLU A 182 -22.24 18.96 14.99
N LYS A 183 -23.38 19.53 14.58
CA LYS A 183 -23.54 20.92 14.14
C LYS A 183 -22.60 21.31 12.99
N ILE A 184 -22.48 20.44 12.00
CA ILE A 184 -21.64 20.63 10.80
C ILE A 184 -22.46 20.51 9.52
N ASP A 185 -21.93 20.99 8.40
CA ASP A 185 -22.52 20.74 7.09
C ASP A 185 -22.42 19.25 6.70
N LYS A 186 -23.40 18.76 5.93
CA LYS A 186 -23.41 17.37 5.44
C LYS A 186 -22.16 17.01 4.63
N ARG A 187 -21.57 17.96 3.89
CA ARG A 187 -20.30 17.75 3.18
C ARG A 187 -19.16 17.48 4.14
N THR A 188 -19.16 18.12 5.31
CA THR A 188 -18.13 17.93 6.35
C THR A 188 -18.21 16.53 6.92
N VAL A 189 -19.40 15.94 7.09
CA VAL A 189 -19.54 14.53 7.48
C VAL A 189 -18.76 13.60 6.56
N TYR A 190 -18.88 13.78 5.23
CA TYR A 190 -18.14 12.94 4.28
C TYR A 190 -16.62 13.21 4.30
N LYS A 191 -16.20 14.46 4.53
CA LYS A 191 -14.78 14.80 4.72
C LYS A 191 -14.20 14.14 5.96
N ASP A 192 -14.94 14.16 7.07
CA ASP A 192 -14.54 13.52 8.32
C ASP A 192 -14.42 11.99 8.13
N VAL A 193 -15.35 11.38 7.37
CA VAL A 193 -15.24 9.96 6.98
C VAL A 193 -13.99 9.69 6.16
N ASP A 194 -13.65 10.55 5.20
CA ASP A 194 -12.45 10.39 4.38
C ASP A 194 -11.17 10.53 5.22
N ALA A 195 -11.10 11.53 6.10
CA ALA A 195 -9.98 11.72 7.02
C ALA A 195 -9.82 10.52 7.97
N ALA A 196 -10.93 10.01 8.50
CA ALA A 196 -10.92 8.82 9.33
C ALA A 196 -10.47 7.57 8.56
N CYS A 197 -10.95 7.38 7.33
CA CYS A 197 -10.55 6.26 6.49
C CYS A 197 -9.07 6.30 6.14
N ALA A 198 -8.48 7.49 5.94
CA ALA A 198 -7.04 7.63 5.71
C ALA A 198 -6.23 7.12 6.91
N THR A 199 -6.61 7.53 8.12
CA THR A 199 -5.94 7.11 9.36
C THR A 199 -6.16 5.62 9.64
N LEU A 200 -7.41 5.15 9.54
CA LEU A 200 -7.75 3.75 9.74
C LEU A 200 -7.08 2.83 8.71
N SER A 201 -6.89 3.28 7.46
CA SER A 201 -6.16 2.49 6.47
C SER A 201 -4.70 2.24 6.90
N ALA A 202 -4.06 3.23 7.52
CA ALA A 202 -2.71 3.08 8.04
C ALA A 202 -2.67 2.17 9.28
N LEU A 203 -3.69 2.26 10.16
CA LEU A 203 -3.79 1.38 11.33
C LEU A 203 -4.06 -0.08 10.93
N ILE A 204 -5.00 -0.30 10.01
CA ILE A 204 -5.43 -1.65 9.59
C ILE A 204 -4.36 -2.34 8.74
N PHE A 205 -3.70 -1.63 7.83
CA PHE A 205 -2.80 -2.23 6.83
C PHE A 205 -1.32 -1.83 6.97
N GLY A 206 -0.97 -1.05 8.01
CA GLY A 206 0.38 -0.55 8.24
C GLY A 206 0.73 0.75 7.49
N ILE A 207 1.86 1.33 7.92
CA ILE A 207 2.30 2.72 7.68
C ILE A 207 2.60 3.01 6.19
N ASP A 208 2.80 1.98 5.35
CA ASP A 208 3.00 2.12 3.90
C ASP A 208 1.83 2.79 3.14
N GLY A 209 0.69 3.06 3.82
CA GLY A 209 -0.52 3.67 3.24
C GLY A 209 -0.72 5.16 3.51
N ILE A 210 0.18 5.84 4.24
CA ILE A 210 0.02 7.28 4.52
C ILE A 210 0.45 8.09 3.30
N LYS A 211 -0.51 8.59 2.52
CA LYS A 211 -0.27 9.77 1.68
C LYS A 211 -0.06 10.95 2.63
N LYS A 212 1.15 11.53 2.63
CA LYS A 212 1.36 12.85 3.24
C LYS A 212 0.40 13.83 2.56
N ALA A 213 -0.42 14.49 3.37
CA ALA A 213 -1.29 15.59 2.95
C ALA A 213 -0.46 16.76 2.38
#